data_AF-A0A948MM85-F1
#
_entry.id   AF-A0A948MM85-F1
#
_cell.length_a   1.000
_cell.length_b   1.000
_cell.length_c   1.000
_cell.angle_alpha   90.00
_cell.angle_beta   90.00
_cell.angle_gamma   90.00
#
_symmetry.space_group_name_H-M   'P 1'
#
loop_
_entity.id
_entity.type
_entity.pdbx_description
1 polymer ?
#
loop_
_entity_poly.entity_id
_entity_poly.type
_entity_poly.pdbx_seq_one_letter_code
_entity_poly.pdbx_strand_id
1 'polypeptide(L)'
;MNYDSRDKRRIVMGHSGIAQLAKLSADEVRSLQAAYGVCSAAEQFFRYAATQVANSNLRYKFLQLTKLHLNAAQRLVQTCATADSISQQRSTLSTVKSWYLHQLATLAEQSTQHTMLAELAALLQQQIRSLRQLTAGLHNREIKIELAQLVAELQICSDQLQPLLKVLPPSRK
;
A
#
# COMPACT_ATOMS: atom_id res chain seq x y z
N MET A 1 46.53 40.26 28.67
CA MET A 1 46.85 39.48 27.46
C MET A 1 47.53 38.20 27.90
N ASN A 2 46.83 37.07 27.78
CA ASN A 2 47.39 35.72 27.96
C ASN A 2 46.49 34.71 27.22
N TYR A 3 47.12 33.79 26.51
CA TYR A 3 46.54 32.58 25.91
C TYR A 3 46.02 31.62 27.01
N ASP A 4 44.92 30.90 26.78
CA ASP A 4 44.96 29.43 26.79
C ASP A 4 43.69 28.80 26.20
N SER A 5 43.91 27.73 25.46
CA SER A 5 42.97 26.85 24.81
C SER A 5 42.84 25.59 25.66
N ARG A 6 41.62 25.17 26.03
CA ARG A 6 41.21 23.75 26.15
C ARG A 6 39.76 23.60 26.64
N ASP A 7 38.98 23.05 25.70
CA ASP A 7 38.17 21.85 25.89
C ASP A 7 37.02 21.90 26.91
N LYS A 8 35.78 21.83 26.37
CA LYS A 8 34.79 20.84 26.83
C LYS A 8 33.56 20.81 25.91
N ARG A 9 33.37 19.61 25.33
CA ARG A 9 32.10 18.91 25.09
C ARG A 9 31.33 19.24 23.82
N ARG A 10 31.54 18.36 22.83
CA ARG A 10 30.49 17.60 22.13
C ARG A 10 29.12 17.75 22.79
N ILE A 11 28.24 18.50 22.15
CA ILE A 11 26.82 18.19 22.13
C ILE A 11 26.47 18.01 20.65
N VAL A 12 26.56 16.75 20.23
CA VAL A 12 25.71 16.22 19.18
C VAL A 12 24.28 16.53 19.59
N MET A 13 23.52 17.23 18.75
CA MET A 13 22.04 17.16 18.66
C MET A 13 21.60 18.25 17.68
N GLY A 14 21.01 17.85 16.56
CA GLY A 14 20.40 18.82 15.64
C GLY A 14 20.40 18.48 14.15
N HIS A 15 20.49 17.21 13.74
CA HIS A 15 20.06 16.84 12.39
C HIS A 15 18.85 15.91 12.52
N SER A 16 17.74 16.50 12.97
CA SER A 16 16.42 15.96 12.69
C SER A 16 16.32 15.85 11.17
N GLY A 17 16.13 14.62 10.70
CA GLY A 17 16.09 14.25 9.30
C GLY A 17 14.90 14.85 8.57
N ILE A 18 14.96 16.14 8.28
CA ILE A 18 14.24 16.73 7.16
C ILE A 18 15.22 16.61 5.99
N ALA A 19 15.44 15.36 5.58
CA ALA A 19 16.10 15.09 4.32
C ALA A 19 15.29 15.82 3.26
N GLN A 20 15.99 16.71 2.60
CA GLN A 20 15.58 17.51 1.45
C GLN A 20 14.75 16.65 0.51
N LEU A 21 13.41 16.70 0.64
CA LEU A 21 12.50 16.06 -0.30
C LEU A 21 12.78 16.72 -1.65
N ALA A 22 13.57 16.05 -2.49
CA ALA A 22 13.77 16.46 -3.87
C ALA A 22 12.38 16.75 -4.46
N LYS A 23 12.21 17.95 -5.02
CA LYS A 23 10.93 18.41 -5.56
C LYS A 23 10.42 17.35 -6.53
N LEU A 24 9.41 16.60 -6.11
CA LEU A 24 8.83 15.53 -6.92
C LEU A 24 8.24 16.15 -8.19
N SER A 25 8.44 15.47 -9.31
CA SER A 25 7.75 15.86 -10.54
C SER A 25 6.25 15.67 -10.36
N ALA A 26 5.45 16.44 -11.10
CA ALA A 26 3.99 16.30 -11.07
C ALA A 26 3.54 14.87 -11.40
N ASP A 27 4.31 14.14 -12.22
CA ASP A 27 4.00 12.78 -12.65
C ASP A 27 4.28 11.75 -11.54
N GLU A 28 5.37 11.93 -10.79
CA GLU A 28 5.67 11.13 -9.61
C GLU A 28 4.63 11.35 -8.52
N VAL A 29 4.23 12.60 -8.30
CA VAL A 29 3.14 12.95 -7.37
C VAL A 29 1.84 12.25 -7.75
N ARG A 30 1.40 12.31 -9.02
CA ARG A 30 0.18 11.65 -9.48
C ARG A 30 0.27 10.13 -9.31
N SER A 31 1.44 9.56 -9.59
CA SER A 31 1.71 8.15 -9.41
C SER A 31 1.56 7.75 -7.94
N LEU A 32 2.14 8.52 -7.02
CA LEU A 32 2.06 8.26 -5.59
C LEU A 32 0.64 8.45 -5.03
N GLN A 33 -0.12 9.43 -5.54
CA GLN A 33 -1.53 9.57 -5.22
C GLN A 33 -2.35 8.35 -5.67
N ALA A 34 -2.04 7.76 -6.84
CA ALA A 34 -2.68 6.52 -7.28
C ALA A 34 -2.31 5.33 -6.39
N ALA A 35 -1.03 5.20 -6.00
CA ALA A 35 -0.55 4.18 -5.07
C ALA A 35 -1.18 4.33 -3.68
N TYR A 36 -1.28 5.55 -3.16
CA TYR A 36 -1.99 5.87 -1.93
C TYR A 36 -3.47 5.47 -2.03
N GLY A 37 -4.15 5.90 -3.09
CA GLY A 37 -5.57 5.65 -3.29
C GLY A 37 -5.92 4.17 -3.37
N VAL A 38 -5.09 3.34 -4.01
CA VAL A 38 -5.30 1.88 -4.01
C VAL A 38 -5.01 1.29 -2.63
N CYS A 39 -3.99 1.76 -1.92
CA CYS A 39 -3.68 1.26 -0.57
C CYS A 39 -4.80 1.58 0.41
N SER A 40 -5.33 2.80 0.41
CA SER A 40 -6.45 3.18 1.28
C SER A 40 -7.72 2.37 0.98
N ALA A 41 -8.03 2.11 -0.29
CA ALA A 41 -9.19 1.30 -0.66
C ALA A 41 -8.99 -0.18 -0.26
N ALA A 42 -7.80 -0.73 -0.52
CA ALA A 42 -7.45 -2.10 -0.14
C ALA A 42 -7.48 -2.31 1.38
N GLU A 43 -6.98 -1.36 2.17
CA GLU A 43 -7.03 -1.40 3.64
C GLU A 43 -8.47 -1.57 4.12
N GLN A 44 -9.38 -0.71 3.66
CA GLN A 44 -10.79 -0.74 4.04
C GLN A 44 -11.45 -2.06 3.62
N PHE A 45 -11.20 -2.50 2.39
CA PHE A 45 -11.68 -3.76 1.87
C PHE A 45 -11.23 -4.94 2.73
N PHE A 46 -9.92 -5.11 2.97
CA PHE A 46 -9.41 -6.24 3.74
C PHE A 46 -9.84 -6.21 5.19
N ARG A 47 -9.95 -5.01 5.78
CA ARG A 47 -10.45 -4.84 7.15
C ARG A 47 -11.88 -5.33 7.27
N TYR A 48 -12.74 -4.97 6.32
CA TYR A 48 -14.12 -5.42 6.30
C TYR A 48 -14.24 -6.90 5.92
N ALA A 49 -13.52 -7.35 4.89
CA ALA A 49 -13.53 -8.75 4.47
C ALA A 49 -13.08 -9.69 5.61
N ALA A 50 -12.14 -9.27 6.46
CA ALA A 50 -11.72 -10.04 7.64
C ALA A 50 -12.86 -10.30 8.63
N THR A 51 -13.82 -9.39 8.79
CA THR A 51 -14.96 -9.60 9.69
C THR A 51 -16.00 -10.56 9.12
N GLN A 52 -16.03 -10.70 7.79
CA GLN A 52 -17.01 -11.51 7.07
C GLN A 52 -16.56 -12.97 6.84
N VAL A 53 -15.25 -13.22 6.74
CA VAL A 53 -14.75 -14.58 6.47
C VAL A 53 -14.79 -15.46 7.71
N ALA A 54 -15.38 -16.65 7.58
CA ALA A 54 -15.43 -17.64 8.67
C ALA A 54 -14.09 -18.36 8.91
N ASN A 55 -13.29 -18.54 7.86
CA ASN A 55 -12.01 -19.25 7.95
C ASN A 55 -10.96 -18.41 8.69
N SER A 56 -10.48 -18.89 9.83
CA SER A 56 -9.50 -18.19 10.68
C SER A 56 -8.16 -17.91 9.99
N ASN A 57 -7.68 -18.80 9.13
CA ASN A 57 -6.44 -18.59 8.38
C ASN A 57 -6.60 -17.48 7.35
N LEU A 58 -7.73 -17.48 6.64
CA LEU A 58 -8.05 -16.43 5.68
C LEU A 58 -8.26 -15.07 6.38
N ARG A 59 -8.96 -15.07 7.51
CA ARG A 59 -9.13 -13.89 8.38
C ARG A 59 -7.78 -13.31 8.80
N TYR A 60 -6.87 -14.16 9.27
CA TYR A 60 -5.54 -13.75 9.66
C TYR A 60 -4.79 -13.09 8.49
N LYS A 61 -4.85 -13.69 7.29
CA LYS A 61 -4.24 -13.10 6.09
C LYS A 61 -4.84 -11.76 5.70
N PHE A 62 -6.16 -11.62 5.78
CA PHE A 62 -6.81 -10.34 5.51
C PHE A 62 -6.38 -9.26 6.50
N LEU A 63 -6.27 -9.58 7.79
CA LEU A 63 -5.73 -8.65 8.78
C LEU A 63 -4.27 -8.26 8.52
N GLN A 64 -3.44 -9.19 8.04
CA GLN A 64 -2.06 -8.87 7.61
C GLN A 64 -2.08 -7.90 6.42
N LEU A 65 -2.92 -8.14 5.42
CA LEU A 65 -3.08 -7.26 4.27
C LEU A 65 -3.64 -5.89 4.64
N THR A 66 -4.56 -5.80 5.62
CA THR A 66 -5.02 -4.52 6.18
C THR A 66 -3.86 -3.70 6.72
N LYS A 67 -3.04 -4.30 7.60
CA LYS A 67 -1.90 -3.61 8.24
C LYS A 67 -0.88 -3.13 7.21
N LEU A 68 -0.56 -3.99 6.24
CA LEU A 68 0.36 -3.68 5.16
C LEU A 68 -0.10 -2.47 4.36
N HIS A 69 -1.36 -2.45 3.93
CA HIS A 69 -1.92 -1.35 3.16
C HIS A 69 -2.09 -0.06 3.99
N LEU A 70 -2.44 -0.17 5.28
CA LEU A 70 -2.49 0.97 6.21
C LEU A 70 -1.12 1.63 6.34
N ASN A 71 -0.09 0.84 6.65
CA ASN A 71 1.29 1.33 6.82
C ASN A 71 1.82 1.95 5.51
N ALA A 72 1.46 1.38 4.36
CA ALA A 72 1.80 1.96 3.06
C ALA A 72 1.10 3.31 2.83
N ALA A 73 -0.21 3.39 3.07
CA ALA A 73 -0.97 4.62 2.90
C ALA A 73 -0.46 5.74 3.82
N GLN A 74 -0.12 5.42 5.07
CA GLN A 74 0.43 6.40 6.02
C GLN A 74 1.79 6.96 5.58
N ARG A 75 2.68 6.11 5.05
CA ARG A 75 3.97 6.57 4.49
C ARG A 75 3.76 7.45 3.26
N LEU A 76 2.92 7.01 2.33
CA LEU A 76 2.66 7.73 1.09
C LEU A 76 1.93 9.08 1.29
N VAL A 77 1.03 9.19 2.28
CA VAL A 77 0.30 10.44 2.53
C VAL A 77 1.23 11.56 3.01
N GLN A 78 2.25 11.23 3.79
CA GLN A 78 3.27 12.19 4.23
C GLN A 78 4.03 12.79 3.04
N THR A 79 4.19 12.00 1.98
CA THR A 79 4.85 12.40 0.73
C THR A 79 3.94 13.19 -0.21
N CYS A 80 2.62 12.95 -0.19
CA CYS A 80 1.66 13.48 -1.16
C CYS A 80 0.86 14.72 -0.71
N ALA A 81 0.96 15.12 0.57
CA ALA A 81 0.13 16.19 1.17
C ALA A 81 0.32 17.59 0.56
N THR A 82 1.20 17.76 -0.43
CA THR A 82 1.55 19.04 -1.07
C THR A 82 1.01 19.20 -2.50
N ALA A 83 0.18 18.27 -2.97
CA ALA A 83 -0.22 18.23 -4.37
C ALA A 83 -1.72 18.46 -4.58
N ASP A 84 -2.04 19.63 -5.11
CA ASP A 84 -3.38 19.97 -5.57
C ASP A 84 -3.91 18.94 -6.57
N SER A 85 -5.19 18.64 -6.41
CA SER A 85 -5.97 17.65 -7.14
C SER A 85 -5.87 17.85 -8.65
N ILE A 86 -5.08 17.02 -9.33
CA ILE A 86 -4.96 17.01 -10.79
C ILE A 86 -5.40 15.65 -11.36
N SER A 87 -6.17 15.75 -12.43
CA SER A 87 -6.96 14.75 -13.15
C SER A 87 -6.49 13.28 -13.10
N GLN A 88 -7.43 12.40 -12.76
CA GLN A 88 -7.30 10.94 -12.85
C GLN A 88 -7.12 10.49 -14.31
N GLN A 89 -5.89 10.31 -14.76
CA GLN A 89 -5.64 9.37 -15.86
C GLN A 89 -6.08 7.98 -15.40
N ARG A 90 -6.87 7.28 -16.21
CA ARG A 90 -7.30 5.90 -15.98
C ARG A 90 -6.08 4.97 -16.00
N SER A 91 -5.38 4.87 -14.88
CA SER A 91 -4.29 3.93 -14.68
C SER A 91 -4.82 2.58 -14.23
N THR A 92 -4.04 1.52 -14.44
CA THR A 92 -4.35 0.17 -13.93
C THR A 92 -4.61 0.17 -12.42
N LEU A 93 -3.90 1.01 -11.66
CA LEU A 93 -4.13 1.20 -10.22
C LEU A 93 -5.50 1.82 -9.91
N SER A 94 -6.02 2.71 -10.77
CA SER A 94 -7.38 3.22 -10.63
C SER A 94 -8.42 2.11 -10.81
N THR A 95 -8.22 1.19 -11.76
CA THR A 95 -9.11 0.02 -11.94
C THR A 95 -9.07 -0.90 -10.72
N VAL A 96 -7.88 -1.18 -10.18
CA VAL A 96 -7.72 -1.99 -8.96
C VAL A 96 -8.42 -1.31 -7.77
N LYS A 97 -8.24 0.01 -7.61
CA LYS A 97 -8.93 0.80 -6.58
C LYS A 97 -10.46 0.69 -6.73
N SER A 98 -10.99 0.88 -7.94
CA SER A 98 -12.42 0.78 -8.20
C SER A 98 -12.97 -0.61 -7.87
N TRP A 99 -12.22 -1.67 -8.16
CA TRP A 99 -12.62 -3.03 -7.77
C TRP A 99 -12.74 -3.18 -6.26
N TYR A 100 -11.75 -2.72 -5.48
CA TYR A 100 -11.83 -2.79 -4.01
C TYR A 100 -13.04 -2.04 -3.45
N LEU A 101 -13.31 -0.84 -3.97
CA LEU A 101 -14.46 -0.04 -3.53
C LEU A 101 -15.80 -0.69 -3.90
N HIS A 102 -15.90 -1.26 -5.11
CA HIS A 102 -17.09 -1.98 -5.56
C HIS A 102 -17.36 -3.23 -4.71
N GLN A 103 -16.32 -4.03 -4.44
CA GLN A 103 -16.44 -5.22 -3.60
C GLN A 103 -16.75 -4.87 -2.15
N LEU A 104 -16.18 -3.77 -1.62
CA LEU A 104 -16.52 -3.29 -0.28
C LEU A 104 -18.01 -2.93 -0.17
N ALA A 105 -18.58 -2.25 -1.16
CA ALA A 105 -20.00 -1.95 -1.20
C ALA A 105 -20.85 -3.23 -1.29
N THR A 106 -20.44 -4.18 -2.13
CA THR A 106 -21.18 -5.44 -2.34
C THR A 106 -21.12 -6.37 -1.13
N LEU A 107 -19.99 -6.44 -0.43
CA LEU A 107 -19.82 -7.24 0.78
C LEU A 107 -20.72 -6.77 1.92
N ALA A 108 -21.12 -5.50 1.93
CA ALA A 108 -22.09 -4.98 2.89
C ALA A 108 -23.51 -5.47 2.60
N GLU A 109 -23.78 -5.91 1.37
CA GLU A 109 -25.13 -6.21 0.88
C GLU A 109 -25.42 -7.72 0.81
N GLN A 110 -24.46 -8.60 0.46
CA GLN A 110 -24.71 -10.05 0.27
C GLN A 110 -23.50 -11.00 0.53
N SER A 111 -23.79 -12.31 0.65
CA SER A 111 -22.83 -13.41 0.89
C SER A 111 -22.01 -13.86 -0.33
N THR A 112 -21.60 -12.94 -1.20
CA THR A 112 -20.85 -13.22 -2.45
C THR A 112 -19.35 -13.46 -2.24
N GLN A 113 -18.98 -14.15 -1.15
CA GLN A 113 -17.58 -14.32 -0.74
C GLN A 113 -16.76 -15.13 -1.75
N HIS A 114 -17.33 -16.16 -2.40
CA HIS A 114 -16.55 -17.05 -3.27
C HIS A 114 -16.08 -16.41 -4.58
N THR A 115 -16.94 -15.64 -5.26
CA THR A 115 -16.58 -14.97 -6.53
C THR A 115 -15.51 -13.91 -6.28
N MET A 116 -15.67 -13.14 -5.20
CA MET A 116 -14.69 -12.14 -4.77
C MET A 116 -13.31 -12.77 -4.50
N LEU A 117 -13.28 -13.92 -3.82
CA LEU A 117 -12.03 -14.62 -3.47
C LEU A 117 -11.30 -15.19 -4.71
N ALA A 118 -12.04 -15.61 -5.74
CA ALA A 118 -11.45 -16.08 -6.99
C ALA A 118 -10.78 -14.94 -7.77
N GLU A 119 -11.42 -13.77 -7.84
CA GLU A 119 -10.89 -12.59 -8.53
C GLU A 119 -9.72 -11.93 -7.80
N LEU A 120 -9.72 -12.01 -6.46
CA LEU A 120 -8.74 -11.36 -5.59
C LEU A 120 -7.28 -11.75 -5.92
N ALA A 121 -7.04 -13.03 -6.25
CA ALA A 121 -5.68 -13.49 -6.56
C ALA A 121 -5.13 -12.82 -7.82
N ALA A 122 -5.94 -12.73 -8.88
CA ALA A 122 -5.56 -12.06 -10.13
C ALA A 122 -5.38 -10.55 -9.90
N LEU A 123 -6.28 -9.94 -9.13
CA LEU A 123 -6.22 -8.53 -8.78
C LEU A 123 -4.94 -8.16 -8.02
N LEU A 124 -4.56 -8.96 -7.01
CA LEU A 124 -3.32 -8.73 -6.25
C LEU A 124 -2.09 -8.79 -7.17
N GLN A 125 -2.04 -9.74 -8.11
CA GLN A 125 -0.95 -9.82 -9.09
C GLN A 125 -0.94 -8.60 -10.02
N GLN A 126 -2.10 -8.11 -10.44
CA GLN A 126 -2.22 -6.88 -11.22
C GLN A 126 -1.75 -5.64 -10.44
N GLN A 127 -2.10 -5.54 -9.16
CA GLN A 127 -1.64 -4.48 -8.27
C GLN A 127 -0.12 -4.50 -8.11
N ILE A 128 0.47 -5.68 -7.84
CA ILE A 128 1.92 -5.85 -7.69
C ILE A 128 2.66 -5.41 -8.96
N ARG A 129 2.21 -5.85 -10.14
CA ARG A 129 2.84 -5.46 -11.42
C ARG A 129 2.77 -3.95 -11.65
N SER A 130 1.63 -3.35 -11.38
CA SER A 130 1.42 -1.90 -11.55
C SER A 130 2.31 -1.10 -10.59
N LEU A 131 2.43 -1.54 -9.33
CA LEU A 131 3.33 -0.92 -8.36
C LEU A 131 4.80 -1.08 -8.76
N ARG A 132 5.22 -2.25 -9.28
CA ARG A 132 6.60 -2.44 -9.80
C ARG A 132 6.93 -1.49 -10.94
N GLN A 133 6.02 -1.34 -11.90
CA GLN A 133 6.18 -0.41 -13.02
C GLN A 133 6.32 1.02 -12.52
N LEU A 134 5.49 1.40 -11.54
CA LEU A 134 5.56 2.71 -10.91
C LEU A 134 6.91 2.93 -10.22
N THR A 135 7.35 1.98 -9.38
CA THR A 135 8.65 2.02 -8.69
C THR A 135 9.82 2.17 -9.67
N ALA A 136 9.76 1.52 -10.84
CA ALA A 136 10.81 1.62 -11.85
C ALA A 136 10.92 3.03 -12.44
N GLY A 137 9.79 3.74 -12.59
CA GLY A 137 9.72 5.08 -13.16
C GLY A 137 9.99 6.23 -12.18
N LEU A 138 10.20 5.95 -10.88
CA LEU A 138 10.52 6.99 -9.90
C LEU A 138 12.01 7.34 -9.89
N HIS A 139 12.31 8.63 -9.76
CA HIS A 139 13.66 9.17 -9.62
C HIS A 139 14.04 9.34 -8.14
N ASN A 140 13.06 9.63 -7.28
CA ASN A 140 13.30 9.75 -5.85
C ASN A 140 13.63 8.37 -5.24
N ARG A 141 14.87 8.23 -4.73
CA ARG A 141 15.40 6.98 -4.19
C ARG A 141 14.67 6.51 -2.93
N GLU A 142 14.29 7.40 -2.03
CA GLU A 142 13.63 7.05 -0.77
C GLU A 142 12.26 6.45 -1.06
N ILE A 143 11.47 7.14 -1.88
CA ILE A 143 10.13 6.67 -2.29
C ILE A 143 10.22 5.36 -3.08
N LYS A 144 11.25 5.22 -3.93
CA LYS A 144 11.50 3.97 -4.66
C LYS A 144 11.74 2.80 -3.71
N ILE A 145 12.51 3.00 -2.64
CA ILE A 145 12.75 1.97 -1.62
C ILE A 145 11.44 1.61 -0.91
N GLU A 146 10.64 2.60 -0.50
CA GLU A 146 9.37 2.35 0.19
C GLU A 146 8.39 1.56 -0.65
N LEU A 147 8.22 1.91 -1.93
CA LEU A 147 7.36 1.16 -2.83
C LEU A 147 7.91 -0.23 -3.17
N ALA A 148 9.24 -0.37 -3.29
CA ALA A 148 9.85 -1.67 -3.49
C ALA A 148 9.61 -2.61 -2.29
N GLN A 149 9.69 -2.08 -1.07
CA GLN A 149 9.34 -2.82 0.15
C GLN A 149 7.86 -3.22 0.15
N LEU A 150 6.96 -2.29 -0.16
CA LEU A 150 5.53 -2.60 -0.30
C LEU A 150 5.27 -3.72 -1.31
N VAL A 151 5.90 -3.65 -2.48
CA VAL A 151 5.80 -4.69 -3.52
C VAL A 151 6.27 -6.04 -3.01
N ALA A 152 7.40 -6.09 -2.30
CA ALA A 152 7.97 -7.32 -1.77
C ALA A 152 7.05 -7.93 -0.70
N GLU A 153 6.59 -7.13 0.26
CA GLU A 153 5.68 -7.59 1.31
C GLU A 153 4.33 -8.05 0.72
N LEU A 154 3.79 -7.31 -0.25
CA LEU A 154 2.54 -7.67 -0.93
C LEU A 154 2.68 -8.97 -1.72
N GLN A 155 3.83 -9.19 -2.37
CA GLN A 155 4.13 -10.45 -3.04
C GLN A 155 4.13 -11.61 -2.05
N ILE A 156 4.83 -11.49 -0.92
CA ILE A 156 4.87 -12.53 0.13
C ILE A 156 3.45 -12.84 0.63
N CYS A 157 2.65 -11.81 0.94
CA CYS A 157 1.27 -12.01 1.37
C CYS A 157 0.40 -12.67 0.30
N SER A 158 0.57 -12.29 -0.97
CA SER A 158 -0.14 -12.87 -2.12
C SER A 158 0.21 -14.35 -2.31
N ASP A 159 1.50 -14.70 -2.26
CA ASP A 159 1.99 -16.07 -2.42
C ASP A 159 1.50 -16.97 -1.28
N GLN A 160 1.38 -16.43 -0.06
CA GLN A 160 0.82 -17.14 1.09
C GLN A 160 -0.72 -17.24 1.05
N LEU A 161 -1.40 -16.30 0.38
CA LEU A 161 -2.85 -16.30 0.25
C LEU A 161 -3.32 -17.30 -0.82
N GLN A 162 -2.61 -17.42 -1.94
CA GLN A 162 -3.01 -18.28 -3.07
C GLN A 162 -3.33 -19.73 -2.67
N PRO A 163 -2.51 -20.44 -1.86
CA PRO A 163 -2.84 -21.78 -1.41
C PRO A 163 -4.14 -21.84 -0.60
N LEU A 164 -4.39 -20.83 0.24
CA LEU A 164 -5.60 -20.75 1.05
C LEU A 164 -6.86 -20.57 0.22
N LEU A 165 -6.76 -19.86 -0.92
CA LEU A 165 -7.87 -19.67 -1.85
C LEU A 165 -8.21 -20.96 -2.63
N LYS A 166 -7.20 -21.80 -2.93
CA LYS A 166 -7.38 -23.06 -3.67
C LYS A 166 -8.04 -24.17 -2.85
N VAL A 167 -7.94 -24.13 -1.53
CA VAL A 167 -8.46 -25.16 -0.61
C VAL A 167 -9.84 -24.82 -0.05
N LEU A 168 -10.46 -23.72 -0.49
CA LEU A 168 -11.83 -23.40 -0.08
C LEU A 168 -12.79 -24.38 -0.74
N PRO A 169 -13.61 -25.13 0.03
CA PRO A 169 -14.62 -26.00 -0.56
C PRO A 169 -15.57 -25.17 -1.42
N PRO A 170 -16.04 -25.67 -2.58
CA PRO A 170 -17.09 -24.99 -3.32
C PRO A 170 -18.29 -24.84 -2.38
N SER A 171 -18.83 -23.61 -2.27
CA SER A 171 -20.05 -23.37 -1.49
C SER A 171 -21.10 -24.39 -1.89
N ARG A 172 -21.55 -25.20 -0.93
CA ARG A 172 -22.77 -25.99 -1.13
C ARG A 172 -23.90 -24.98 -1.25
N LYS A 173 -24.48 -24.92 -2.45
CA LYS A 173 -25.73 -24.23 -2.71
C LYS A 173 -26.84 -24.80 -1.83
#